data_AF-A0AB74GPZ7-F1
#
_entry.id   AF-A0AB74GPZ7-F1
#
_cell.length_a   1.000
_cell.length_b   1.000
_cell.length_c   1.000
_cell.angle_alpha   90.00
_cell.angle_beta   90.00
_cell.angle_gamma   90.00
#
_symmetry.space_group_name_H-M   'P 1'
#
loop_
_entity.id
_entity.type
_entity.pdbx_description
1 polymer ?
#
loop_
_entity_poly.entity_id
_entity_poly.type
_entity_poly.pdbx_seq_one_letter_code
_entity_poly.pdbx_strand_id
1 'polypeptide(L)'
;MTNNQLTPENVTRYAQYGADMMEWPDGGYVKYEDYAALVAELQERRKVNADLTMWIKRLGYSLKRAKPDSKLPGEAMAYLSAKGIISVGDILR
;
A
#
# COMPACT_ATOMS: atom_id res chain seq x y z
N MET A 1 -3.88 1.88 -18.90
CA MET A 1 -4.33 1.39 -17.59
C MET A 1 -5.38 2.37 -17.10
N THR A 2 -6.66 2.02 -17.18
CA THR A 2 -7.76 2.93 -16.89
C THR A 2 -7.82 3.18 -15.38
N ASN A 3 -7.67 4.45 -14.99
CA ASN A 3 -7.97 4.91 -13.64
C ASN A 3 -9.47 4.76 -13.41
N ASN A 4 -9.90 3.63 -12.82
CA ASN A 4 -11.26 3.47 -12.30
C ASN A 4 -11.39 4.31 -11.02
N GLN A 5 -11.52 5.62 -11.18
CA GLN A 5 -12.05 6.48 -10.13
C GLN A 5 -13.56 6.26 -10.11
N LEU A 6 -14.03 5.40 -9.20
CA LEU A 6 -15.45 5.23 -8.91
C LEU A 6 -15.95 6.52 -8.27
N THR A 7 -16.73 7.32 -9.02
CA THR A 7 -17.37 8.51 -8.46
C THR A 7 -18.68 8.13 -7.76
N PRO A 8 -19.12 8.89 -6.72
CA PRO A 8 -20.34 8.62 -5.95
C PRO A 8 -21.65 8.62 -6.75
N GLU A 9 -21.58 8.88 -8.05
CA GLU A 9 -22.70 9.11 -8.96
C GLU A 9 -23.48 7.81 -9.29
N ASN A 10 -22.91 6.63 -9.02
CA ASN A 10 -23.52 5.33 -9.32
C ASN A 10 -24.25 4.68 -8.11
N VAL A 11 -24.43 5.41 -7.00
CA VAL A 11 -25.15 4.90 -5.82
C VAL A 11 -26.66 5.03 -6.03
N THR A 12 -27.34 3.95 -6.36
CA THR A 12 -28.81 3.91 -6.41
C THR A 12 -29.34 3.87 -4.97
N ARG A 13 -29.84 5.01 -4.47
CA ARG A 13 -30.44 5.11 -3.14
C ARG A 13 -31.74 4.31 -3.07
N TYR A 14 -31.69 3.09 -2.52
CA TYR A 14 -32.90 2.34 -2.17
C TYR A 14 -33.47 2.85 -0.84
N ALA A 15 -33.86 4.15 -0.81
CA ALA A 15 -34.43 4.81 0.36
C ALA A 15 -35.68 4.09 0.91
N GLN A 16 -36.39 3.33 0.08
CA GLN A 16 -37.55 2.52 0.48
C GLN A 16 -37.21 1.33 1.40
N TYR A 17 -35.95 0.90 1.44
CA TYR A 17 -35.46 -0.21 2.28
C TYR A 17 -34.46 0.24 3.35
N GLY A 18 -34.23 1.55 3.50
CA GLY A 18 -33.40 2.12 4.56
C GLY A 18 -31.90 1.80 4.45
N ALA A 19 -31.41 1.34 3.30
CA ALA A 19 -29.99 1.03 3.09
C ALA A 19 -29.47 1.66 1.80
N ASP A 20 -28.36 2.41 1.89
CA ASP A 20 -27.61 2.89 0.74
C ASP A 20 -26.78 1.74 0.15
N MET A 21 -27.16 1.29 -1.05
CA MET A 21 -26.54 0.17 -1.75
C MET A 21 -25.75 0.70 -2.96
N MET A 22 -24.60 0.09 -3.23
CA MET A 22 -23.81 0.30 -4.43
C MET A 22 -23.94 -0.94 -5.33
N GLU A 23 -24.32 -0.72 -6.58
CA GLU A 23 -24.41 -1.77 -7.60
C GLU A 23 -23.11 -1.84 -8.40
N TRP A 24 -22.57 -3.04 -8.55
CA TRP A 24 -21.40 -3.33 -9.35
C TRP A 24 -21.80 -3.55 -10.81
N PRO A 25 -20.90 -3.32 -11.79
CA PRO A 25 -21.21 -3.52 -13.20
C PRO A 25 -21.65 -4.94 -13.60
N ASP A 26 -21.40 -5.94 -12.75
CA ASP A 26 -21.83 -7.33 -12.91
C ASP A 26 -23.20 -7.64 -12.27
N GLY A 27 -23.89 -6.62 -11.75
CA GLY A 27 -25.17 -6.74 -11.05
C GLY A 27 -25.05 -7.16 -9.57
N GLY A 28 -23.84 -7.22 -9.02
CA GLY A 28 -23.62 -7.46 -7.59
C GLY A 28 -23.98 -6.24 -6.73
N TYR A 29 -24.47 -6.46 -5.52
CA TYR A 29 -24.83 -5.39 -4.58
C TYR A 29 -23.94 -5.43 -3.33
N VAL A 30 -23.41 -4.27 -2.92
CA VAL A 30 -22.71 -4.10 -1.64
C VAL A 30 -23.30 -2.90 -0.89
N LYS A 31 -23.37 -2.95 0.43
CA LYS A 31 -23.74 -1.76 1.21
C LYS A 31 -22.62 -0.73 1.09
N TYR A 32 -23.00 0.54 1.01
CA TYR A 32 -22.02 1.63 0.95
C TYR A 32 -21.12 1.65 2.19
N GLU A 33 -21.67 1.35 3.37
CA GLU A 33 -20.90 1.30 4.62
C GLU A 33 -19.81 0.23 4.59
N ASP A 34 -20.12 -0.97 4.12
CA ASP A 34 -19.17 -2.08 3.99
C ASP A 34 -18.05 -1.73 2.98
N TYR A 35 -18.43 -1.11 1.86
CA TYR A 35 -17.47 -0.62 0.87
C TYR A 35 -16.56 0.49 1.46
N ALA A 36 -17.14 1.47 2.16
CA ALA A 36 -16.40 2.56 2.77
C ALA A 36 -15.43 2.05 3.85
N ALA A 37 -15.84 1.07 4.65
CA ALA A 37 -14.99 0.41 5.63
C ALA A 37 -13.82 -0.32 4.96
N LEU A 38 -14.07 -1.07 3.88
CA LEU A 38 -13.03 -1.75 3.10
C LEU A 38 -12.04 -0.75 2.51
N VAL A 39 -12.52 0.36 1.93
CA VAL A 39 -11.67 1.41 1.38
C VAL A 39 -10.81 2.05 2.47
N ALA A 40 -11.37 2.33 3.64
CA ALA A 40 -10.63 2.87 4.77
C ALA A 40 -9.53 1.90 5.23
N GLU A 41 -9.83 0.61 5.37
CA GLU A 41 -8.83 -0.41 5.72
C GLU A 41 -7.71 -0.49 4.68
N LEU A 42 -8.05 -0.48 3.38
CA LEU A 42 -7.07 -0.50 2.30
C LEU A 42 -6.20 0.76 2.30
N GLN A 43 -6.77 1.92 2.61
CA GLN A 43 -6.01 3.16 2.75
C GLN A 43 -5.04 3.11 3.93
N GLU A 44 -5.46 2.59 5.09
CA GLU A 44 -4.57 2.43 6.25
C GLU A 44 -3.45 1.43 5.96
N ARG A 45 -3.76 0.29 5.34
CA ARG A 45 -2.74 -0.68 4.88
C ARG A 45 -1.75 -0.03 3.91
N ARG A 46 -2.23 0.82 3.01
CA ARG A 46 -1.37 1.54 2.04
C ARG A 46 -0.47 2.57 2.73
N LYS A 47 -0.96 3.30 3.73
CA LYS A 47 -0.16 4.22 4.54
C LYS A 47 0.95 3.47 5.28
N VAL A 48 0.61 2.37 5.96
CA VAL A 48 1.59 1.52 6.66
C VAL A 48 2.67 1.01 5.68
N ASN A 49 2.28 0.57 4.48
CA ASN A 49 3.24 0.15 3.45
C ASN A 49 4.17 1.28 2.99
N ALA A 50 3.65 2.51 2.83
CA ALA A 50 4.45 3.67 2.46
C ALA A 50 5.46 4.05 3.56
N ASP A 51 5.03 4.05 4.82
CA ASP A 51 5.89 4.32 5.97
C ASP A 51 6.99 3.26 6.09
N LEU A 52 6.64 1.98 6.02
CA LEU A 52 7.62 0.88 6.01
C LEU A 52 8.63 1.04 4.88
N THR A 53 8.18 1.38 3.67
CA THR A 53 9.06 1.64 2.52
C THR A 53 10.03 2.80 2.82
N MET A 54 9.55 3.87 3.47
CA MET A 54 10.39 4.99 3.86
C MET A 54 11.44 4.60 4.90
N TRP A 55 11.06 3.82 5.92
CA TRP A 55 11.97 3.31 6.94
C TRP A 55 13.04 2.39 6.36
N ILE A 56 12.67 1.51 5.44
CA ILE A 56 13.61 0.62 4.73
C ILE A 56 14.63 1.43 3.93
N LYS A 57 14.18 2.46 3.19
CA LYS A 57 15.08 3.36 2.45
C LYS A 57 16.06 4.09 3.37
N ARG A 58 15.57 4.61 4.51
CA ARG A 58 16.42 5.25 5.53
C ARG A 58 17.43 4.29 6.11
N LEU A 59 17.03 3.05 6.42
CA LEU A 59 17.92 2.01 6.90
C LEU A 59 19.02 1.71 5.89
N GLY A 60 18.67 1.51 4.62
CA GLY A 60 19.64 1.30 3.55
C GLY A 60 20.66 2.45 3.47
N TYR A 61 20.20 3.70 3.51
CA TYR A 61 21.09 4.87 3.52
C TYR A 61 22.01 4.91 4.74
N SER A 62 21.49 4.65 5.95
CA SER A 62 22.29 4.58 7.17
C SER A 62 23.35 3.48 7.13
N LEU A 63 23.01 2.30 6.60
CA LEU A 63 23.95 1.19 6.44
C LEU A 63 25.10 1.59 5.50
N LYS A 64 24.82 2.22 4.36
CA LYS A 64 25.88 2.69 3.43
C LYS A 64 26.89 3.64 4.08
N ARG A 65 26.45 4.43 5.07
CA ARG A 65 27.27 5.42 5.77
C ARG A 65 27.85 4.92 7.09
N ALA A 66 27.53 3.69 7.49
CA ALA A 66 28.11 3.07 8.67
C ALA A 66 29.61 2.81 8.45
N LYS A 67 30.34 2.56 9.55
CA LYS A 67 31.81 2.43 9.53
C LYS A 67 32.30 1.53 8.38
N PRO A 68 33.24 1.99 7.54
CA PRO A 68 33.68 1.26 6.36
C PRO A 68 34.39 -0.07 6.68
N ASP A 69 34.99 -0.19 7.86
CA ASP A 69 35.63 -1.44 8.31
C ASP A 69 34.63 -2.48 8.83
N SER A 70 33.36 -2.09 8.98
CA SER A 70 32.30 -3.00 9.41
C SER A 70 31.77 -3.80 8.23
N LYS A 71 31.69 -5.12 8.37
CA LYS A 71 31.04 -6.01 7.39
C LYS A 71 29.52 -5.99 7.51
N LEU A 72 28.99 -5.56 8.66
CA LEU A 72 27.55 -5.56 8.97
C LEU A 72 26.69 -4.85 7.91
N PRO A 73 27.08 -3.67 7.36
CA PRO A 73 26.28 -3.02 6.32
C PRO A 73 26.17 -3.82 5.03
N GLY A 74 27.28 -4.44 4.60
CA GLY A 74 27.30 -5.29 3.42
C GLY A 74 26.43 -6.53 3.62
N GLU A 75 26.56 -7.20 4.77
CA GLU A 75 25.77 -8.39 5.12
C GLU A 75 24.28 -8.07 5.25
N ALA A 76 23.92 -6.96 5.90
CA ALA A 76 22.55 -6.51 6.03
C ALA A 76 21.92 -6.18 4.67
N MET A 77 22.65 -5.48 3.78
CA MET A 77 22.18 -5.18 2.43
C MET A 77 21.99 -6.46 1.59
N ALA A 78 22.92 -7.42 1.69
CA ALA A 78 22.82 -8.71 1.01
C ALA A 78 21.57 -9.50 1.47
N TYR A 79 21.31 -9.52 2.78
CA TYR A 79 20.12 -10.16 3.35
C TYR A 79 18.82 -9.50 2.86
N LEU A 80 18.73 -8.16 2.91
CA LEU A 80 17.54 -7.43 2.49
C LEU A 80 17.26 -7.63 0.98
N SER A 81 18.32 -7.66 0.17
CA SER A 81 18.23 -7.95 -1.27
C SER A 81 17.74 -9.38 -1.53
N ALA A 82 18.31 -10.38 -0.83
CA ALA A 82 17.91 -11.79 -0.95
C ALA A 82 16.45 -12.05 -0.53
N LYS A 83 15.88 -11.19 0.32
CA LYS A 83 14.46 -11.23 0.72
C LYS A 83 13.54 -10.39 -0.18
N GLY A 84 14.07 -9.70 -1.19
CA GLY A 84 13.31 -8.82 -2.07
C GLY A 84 12.77 -7.55 -1.38
N ILE A 85 13.32 -7.20 -0.22
CA ILE A 85 12.88 -6.05 0.59
C ILE A 85 13.45 -4.73 0.01
N ILE A 86 14.65 -4.80 -0.57
CA ILE A 86 15.28 -3.69 -1.29
C ILE A 86 15.70 -4.14 -2.69
N SER A 87 15.69 -3.21 -3.65
CA SER A 87 16.21 -3.47 -4.99
C SER A 87 17.70 -3.13 -5.10
N VAL A 88 18.37 -3.67 -6.11
CA VAL A 88 19.76 -3.28 -6.44
C VAL A 88 19.87 -1.77 -6.70
N GLY A 89 18.82 -1.15 -7.26
CA GLY A 89 18.76 0.29 -7.48
C GLY A 89 18.78 1.11 -6.19
N ASP A 90 18.24 0.58 -5.09
CA ASP A 90 18.31 1.20 -3.77
C ASP A 90 19.70 1.08 -3.13
N ILE A 91 20.52 0.13 -3.59
CA ILE A 91 21.89 -0.11 -3.13
C ILE A 91 22.89 0.77 -3.91
N LEU A 92 22.63 1.07 -5.19
CA LEU A 92 23.58 1.77 -6.07
C LEU A 92 23.42 3.30 -6.15
N ARG A 93 22.33 3.89 -5.63
CA ARG A 93 22.13 5.36 -5.53
C ARG A 93 22.61 5.95 -4.21
#